data_AF-A0A6J6NSW6-F1
#
_entry.id   AF-A0A6J6NSW6-F1
#
_cell.length_a   1.000
_cell.length_b   1.000
_cell.length_c   1.000
_cell.angle_alpha   90.00
_cell.angle_beta   90.00
_cell.angle_gamma   90.00
#
_symmetry.space_group_name_H-M   'P 1'
#
loop_
_entity.id
_entity.type
_entity.pdbx_description
1 polymer ?
#
loop_
_entity_poly.entity_id
_entity_poly.type
_entity_poly.pdbx_seq_one_letter_code
_entity_poly.pdbx_strand_id
1 'polypeptide(L)' 'MQIARSCHRSVHSKLQNYGKSLTADLPKIRKIYIAQPIEGVIESTVTLRIKDRVRSLILRFEGVDKRWICTELFLL' A
#
# COMPACT_ATOMS: atom_id res chain seq x y z
N MET A 1 5.79 -15.03 -3.42
CA MET A 1 4.49 -15.66 -3.07
C MET A 1 3.81 -15.07 -1.83
N GLN A 2 4.48 -14.34 -0.92
CA GLN A 2 3.88 -13.92 0.36
C GLN A 2 2.91 -12.73 0.24
N ILE A 3 3.23 -11.72 -0.60
CA ILE A 3 2.43 -10.48 -0.74
C ILE A 3 1.06 -10.75 -1.39
N ALA A 4 0.98 -11.66 -2.36
CA ALA A 4 -0.27 -12.00 -3.06
C ALA A 4 -1.33 -12.61 -2.14
N ARG A 5 -0.93 -13.18 -0.99
CA ARG A 5 -1.86 -13.74 0.00
C ARG A 5 -2.43 -12.69 0.96
N SER A 6 -1.87 -11.49 0.95
CA SER A 6 -2.24 -10.39 1.86
C SER A 6 -2.95 -9.24 1.15
N CYS A 7 -3.35 -9.43 -0.12
CA CYS A 7 -4.04 -8.40 -0.89
C CYS A 7 -4.97 -9.00 -1.95
N HIS A 8 -5.96 -8.23 -2.38
CA HIS A 8 -6.77 -8.58 -3.55
C HIS A 8 -5.91 -8.66 -4.81
N ARG A 9 -6.33 -9.49 -5.77
CA ARG A 9 -5.63 -9.65 -7.05
C ARG A 9 -5.42 -8.32 -7.78
N SER A 10 -6.41 -7.43 -7.76
CA SER A 10 -6.34 -6.09 -8.34
C SER A 10 -5.23 -5.25 -7.69
N VAL A 11 -5.12 -5.27 -6.36
CA VAL A 11 -4.06 -4.59 -5.61
C VAL A 11 -2.69 -5.17 -5.93
N HIS A 12 -2.58 -6.50 -5.99
CA HIS A 12 -1.33 -7.15 -6.37
C HIS A 12 -0.86 -6.74 -7.77
N SER A 13 -1.77 -6.65 -8.74
CA SER A 13 -1.46 -6.14 -10.08
C SER A 13 -1.01 -4.68 -10.07
N LYS A 14 -1.69 -3.81 -9.30
CA LYS A 14 -1.28 -2.40 -9.11
C LYS A 14 0.13 -2.30 -8.51
N LEU A 15 0.42 -3.09 -7.46
CA LEU A 15 1.74 -3.15 -6.83
C LEU A 15 2.84 -3.54 -7.81
N GLN A 16 2.61 -4.56 -8.64
CA GLN A 16 3.58 -4.95 -9.65
C GLN A 16 3.81 -3.85 -10.68
N ASN A 17 2.76 -3.16 -11.12
CA ASN A 17 2.87 -2.06 -12.07
C ASN A 17 3.65 -0.88 -11.49
N TYR A 18 3.35 -0.47 -10.25
CA TYR A 18 4.13 0.56 -9.57
C TYR A 18 5.58 0.12 -9.35
N GLY A 19 5.81 -1.13 -8.90
CA GLY A 19 7.14 -1.67 -8.69
C GLY A 19 8.01 -1.63 -9.95
N LYS A 20 7.45 -1.97 -11.12
CA LYS A 20 8.16 -1.88 -12.41
C LYS A 20 8.57 -0.44 -12.76
N SER A 21 7.73 0.55 -12.44
CA SER A 21 8.03 1.96 -12.70
C SER A 21 9.09 2.54 -11.74
N LEU A 22 9.35 1.88 -10.61
CA LEU A 22 10.20 2.38 -9.52
C LEU A 22 11.55 1.67 -9.42
N THR A 23 11.90 0.83 -10.41
CA THR A 23 13.11 -0.03 -10.39
C THR A 23 14.43 0.72 -10.40
N ALA A 24 14.48 1.91 -10.98
CA ALA A 24 15.72 2.71 -11.03
C ALA A 24 16.09 3.33 -9.67
N ASP A 25 15.10 3.60 -8.81
CA ASP A 25 15.31 4.23 -7.50
C ASP A 25 14.26 3.73 -6.49
N LEU A 26 14.71 2.94 -5.51
CA LEU A 26 13.83 2.43 -4.47
C LEU A 26 13.24 3.58 -3.65
N PRO A 27 11.89 3.65 -3.53
CA PRO A 27 11.24 4.65 -2.69
C PRO A 27 11.70 4.54 -1.23
N LYS A 28 11.94 5.69 -0.59
CA LYS A 28 12.21 5.75 0.85
C LYS A 28 10.94 6.11 1.60
N ILE A 29 10.58 5.31 2.60
CA ILE A 29 9.48 5.63 3.53
C ILE A 29 9.93 6.78 4.43
N ARG A 30 9.14 7.85 4.49
CA ARG A 30 9.38 9.01 5.37
C ARG A 30 8.50 8.98 6.61
N LYS A 31 7.21 8.69 6.41
CA LYS A 31 6.21 8.69 7.47
C LYS A 31 5.13 7.67 7.14
N ILE A 32 4.61 7.03 8.18
CA ILE A 32 3.44 6.17 8.10
C ILE A 32 2.41 6.77 9.04
N TYR A 33 1.21 7.00 8.52
CA TYR A 33 0.03 7.34 9.31
C TYR A 33 -0.98 6.23 9.14
N ILE A 34 -1.57 5.77 10.24
CA ILE A 34 -2.54 4.67 10.27
C ILE A 34 -3.76 5.17 11.04
N ALA A 35 -4.94 4.93 10.48
CA ALA A 35 -6.22 5.17 11.12
C ALA A 35 -7.10 3.94 11.00
N GLN A 36 -7.98 3.77 11.98
CA GLN A 36 -9.02 2.75 11.98
C GLN A 36 -10.37 3.47 11.95
N PRO A 37 -10.93 3.77 10.77
CA PRO A 37 -12.17 4.54 10.68
C PRO A 37 -13.37 3.78 11.26
N ILE A 38 -13.39 2.45 11.10
CA ILE A 38 -14.42 1.55 11.65
C ILE A 38 -13.78 0.22 12.06
N GLU A 39 -14.52 -0.59 12.80
CA GLU A 39 -14.08 -1.95 13.13
C GLU A 39 -13.81 -2.75 11.85
N GLY A 40 -12.70 -3.50 11.84
CA GLY A 40 -12.33 -4.33 10.70
C GLY A 40 -11.84 -3.57 9.47
N VAL A 41 -11.62 -2.25 9.54
CA VAL A 41 -11.03 -1.47 8.43
C VAL A 41 -9.85 -0.64 8.92
N ILE A 42 -8.70 -0.75 8.26
CA ILE A 42 -7.54 0.11 8.48
C ILE A 42 -7.25 0.89 7.20
N GLU A 43 -7.01 2.19 7.36
CA GLU A 43 -6.47 3.04 6.31
C GLU A 43 -5.07 3.49 6.69
N SER A 44 -4.14 3.38 5.74
CA SER A 44 -2.75 3.80 5.93
C SER A 44 -2.33 4.75 4.83
N THR A 45 -1.72 5.85 5.23
CA THR A 45 -1.04 6.79 4.33
C THR A 45 0.46 6.71 4.59
N VAL A 46 1.19 6.23 3.59
CA VAL A 46 2.65 6.14 3.61
C VAL A 46 3.22 7.26 2.75
N THR A 47 3.92 8.20 3.39
CA THR A 47 4.66 9.23 2.66
C THR A 47 5.96 8.63 2.14
N LEU A 48 6.12 8.64 0.82
CA LEU A 48 7.29 8.13 0.12
C LEU A 48 8.11 9.28 -0.48
N ARG A 49 9.44 9.18 -0.39
CA ARG A 49 10.34 9.93 -1.27
C ARG A 49 10.72 9.04 -2.45
N ILE A 50 10.32 9.44 -3.65
CA ILE A 50 10.65 8.76 -4.91
C ILE A 50 11.50 9.74 -5.70
N LYS A 51 12.80 9.46 -5.82
CA LYS A 51 13.80 10.40 -6.35
C LYS A 51 13.75 11.73 -5.57
N ASP A 52 13.37 12.81 -6.25
CA ASP A 52 13.23 14.13 -5.65
C ASP A 52 11.78 14.56 -5.40
N ARG A 53 10.82 13.64 -5.59
CA ARG A 53 9.40 13.89 -5.34
C ARG A 53 8.94 13.23 -4.05
N VAL A 54 8.11 13.94 -3.30
CA VAL A 54 7.35 13.38 -2.18
C VAL A 54 5.97 12.99 -2.68
N ARG A 55 5.56 11.77 -2.39
CA ARG A 55 4.34 11.13 -2.89
C ARG A 55 3.64 10.43 -1.73
N SER A 56 2.35 10.19 -1.85
CA SER A 56 1.56 9.49 -0.83
C SER A 56 1.04 8.17 -1.38
N LEU A 57 1.41 7.07 -0.74
CA LEU A 57 0.83 5.76 -0.97
C LEU A 57 -0.31 5.55 0.02
N ILE A 58 -1.53 5.50 -0.49
CA ILE A 58 -2.75 5.25 0.27
C ILE A 58 -3.08 3.77 0.16
N LEU A 59 -3.38 3.15 1.29
CA LEU A 59 -3.68 1.73 1.44
C LEU A 59 -4.95 1.57 2.27
N ARG A 60 -5.82 0.65 1.86
CA ARG A 60 -6.95 0.19 2.66
C ARG A 60 -6.80 -1.29 2.95
N PHE A 61 -7.00 -1.67 4.20
CA PHE A 61 -7.00 -3.05 4.66
C PHE A 61 -8.33 -3.37 5.32
N GLU A 62 -8.81 -4.59 5.07
CA GLU A 62 -10.03 -5.11 5.67
C GLU A 62 -9.73 -6.39 6.43
N GLY A 63 -10.34 -6.53 7.60
CA GLY A 63 -10.22 -7.70 8.46
C GLY A 63 -11.10 -8.84 7.93
N VAL A 64 -10.47 -9.90 7.42
CA VAL A 64 -11.14 -11.10 6.89
C VAL A 64 -10.49 -12.32 7.51
N ASP A 65 -11.28 -13.22 8.10
CA ASP A 65 -10.81 -14.49 8.69
C ASP A 65 -9.58 -14.33 9.59
N LYS A 66 -9.62 -13.35 10.50
CA LYS A 66 -8.53 -13.00 11.44
C LYS A 66 -7.23 -12.52 10.77
N ARG A 67 -7.32 -12.00 9.55
CA ARG A 67 -6.18 -11.43 8.80
C ARG A 67 -6.55 -10.07 8.21
N TRP A 68 -5.55 -9.23 8.01
CA TRP A 68 -5.69 -7.99 7.26
C TRP A 68 -5.39 -8.24 5.78
N ILE A 69 -6.35 -7.93 4.91
CA ILE A 69 -6.22 -8.03 3.47
C ILE A 69 -6.21 -6.62 2.89
N CYS A 70 -5.17 -6.27 2.13
CA CYS A 70 -5.14 -4.99 1.41
C CYS A 70 -6.14 -5.05 0.24
N THR A 71 -7.19 -4.23 0.32
CA THR A 71 -8.31 -4.22 -0.64
C THR A 71 -8.22 -3.07 -1.64
N GLU A 72 -7.53 -1.97 -1.30
CA GLU A 72 -7.29 -0.85 -2.20
C GLU A 72 -5.87 -0.27 -2.01
N LEU A 73 -5.30 0.23 -3.10
CA LEU A 73 -3.98 0.82 -3.14
C LEU A 73 -3.90 1.90 -4.23
N PHE A 74 -3.44 3.07 -3.83
CA PHE A 74 -3.26 4.20 -4.75
C PHE A 74 -1.99 5.00 -4.44
N LEU A 75 -1.21 5.33 -5.47
CA LEU A 75 -0.01 6.17 -5.35
C LEU A 75 -0.31 7.54 -5.97
N LEU A 76 -0.45 8.57 -5.12
CA LEU A 76 -0.59 9.98 -5.50
C LEU A 76 0.74 10.53 -6.01
#